data_AF-A0A291TDM6-F1
#
_entry.id   AF-A0A291TDM6-F1
#
_cell.length_a   1.000
_cell.length_b   1.000
_cell.length_c   1.000
_cell.angle_alpha   90.00
_cell.angle_beta   90.00
_cell.angle_gamma   90.00
#
_symmetry.space_group_name_H-M   'P 1'
#
loop_
_entity.id
_entity.type
_entity.pdbx_description
1 polymer ?
#
loop_
_entity_poly.entity_id
_entity_poly.type
_entity_poly.pdbx_seq_one_letter_code
_entity_poly.pdbx_strand_id
1 'polypeptide(L)'
;MLGAAGCSKSADSSSAASSTAAAVYGSAEDYDYENFSYSSGLDENGYWEGVKALDYVTLPENFASLTFKRSEIEPTEEELQSEIDSLLSDHATEKQVTDRAAADGDTVNIDYAGSVDGVAFSGGTYSGYSLTLGSGTFIDGFEDQIVGHTPGETFDVTVTFPEGYSDSTDSEGNTVVLSGKKAVFSVTLNYISEKVLPELTDAWVAENYGESDDVHTVEELKALYQKMLYNTNLQNAIMDDLLANSTFKELPKEVTDYQVNQCLNYYYTMANYYGYDLDSFVQTAAGYENADDLLEGMSDSITTYSKEALLYQAVAETLDIVPTQEQIDTYSSYTGTYGENYCTMVALMDAVTDALTESAVVS
;
A
#
# COMPACT_ATOMS: atom_id res chain seq x y z
N MET A 1 2.82 12.41 1.45
CA MET A 1 2.72 10.96 1.23
C MET A 1 4.12 10.42 0.90
N LEU A 2 4.87 9.86 1.85
CA LEU A 2 6.20 9.24 1.60
C LEU A 2 6.14 7.69 1.60
N GLY A 3 4.93 7.14 1.68
CA GLY A 3 4.73 5.71 1.49
C GLY A 3 5.03 5.34 0.05
N ALA A 4 5.56 4.14 -0.16
CA ALA A 4 5.68 3.50 -1.46
C ALA A 4 4.28 3.27 -2.07
N ALA A 5 3.64 4.34 -2.54
CA ALA A 5 2.50 4.27 -3.44
C ALA A 5 3.05 3.82 -4.79
N GLY A 6 3.21 2.51 -4.96
CA GLY A 6 3.80 1.98 -6.19
C GLY A 6 3.54 0.50 -6.46
N CYS A 7 3.34 -0.33 -5.42
CA CYS A 7 3.27 -1.78 -5.62
C CYS A 7 2.09 -2.48 -4.93
N SER A 8 1.15 -1.74 -4.34
CA SER A 8 -0.12 -2.33 -3.91
C SER A 8 -1.07 -2.39 -5.10
N LYS A 9 -1.56 -3.59 -5.40
CA LYS A 9 -2.56 -3.89 -6.43
C LYS A 9 -3.70 -2.86 -6.42
N SER A 10 -3.74 -1.96 -7.40
CA SER A 10 -4.92 -1.11 -7.64
C SER A 10 -6.10 -2.00 -8.00
N ALA A 11 -7.24 -1.77 -7.35
CA ALA A 11 -8.43 -2.63 -7.44
C ALA A 11 -9.17 -2.57 -8.80
N ASP A 12 -8.67 -1.82 -9.78
CA ASP A 12 -9.23 -1.73 -11.13
C ASP A 12 -8.19 -2.04 -12.21
N SER A 13 -7.90 -3.32 -12.41
CA SER A 13 -7.27 -3.80 -13.66
C SER A 13 -8.08 -4.96 -14.25
N SER A 14 -9.36 -4.73 -14.49
CA SER A 14 -10.16 -5.55 -15.38
C SER A 14 -9.99 -5.04 -16.82
N SER A 15 -8.99 -5.54 -17.56
CA SER A 15 -9.20 -5.97 -18.95
C SER A 15 -7.96 -6.68 -19.50
N ALA A 16 -8.20 -7.70 -20.32
CA ALA A 16 -7.19 -8.50 -20.96
C ALA A 16 -6.26 -7.67 -21.89
N ALA A 17 -4.94 -7.75 -21.65
CA ALA A 17 -3.89 -7.41 -22.61
C ALA A 17 -2.80 -8.49 -22.50
N SER A 18 -2.82 -9.45 -23.42
CA SER A 18 -1.86 -9.58 -24.54
C SER A 18 -0.41 -9.80 -24.08
N SER A 19 0.12 -10.96 -24.46
CA SER A 19 1.45 -11.55 -24.21
C SER A 19 2.65 -10.74 -24.73
N THR A 20 2.66 -9.44 -24.47
CA THR A 20 3.65 -8.46 -24.94
C THR A 20 4.27 -7.65 -23.80
N ALA A 21 3.79 -7.79 -22.56
CA ALA A 21 4.23 -6.99 -21.42
C ALA A 21 5.56 -7.50 -20.80
N ALA A 22 5.82 -8.82 -20.81
CA ALA A 22 7.12 -9.39 -20.43
C ALA A 22 8.31 -8.91 -21.30
N ALA A 23 8.03 -8.37 -22.50
CA ALA A 23 9.08 -7.95 -23.43
C ALA A 23 9.61 -6.53 -23.22
N VAL A 24 8.96 -5.71 -22.38
CA VAL A 24 9.27 -4.27 -22.29
C VAL A 24 10.47 -4.01 -21.37
N TYR A 25 10.52 -4.69 -20.22
CA TYR A 25 11.53 -4.44 -19.18
C TYR A 25 12.56 -5.56 -19.02
N GLY A 26 12.44 -6.68 -19.74
CA GLY A 26 13.38 -7.80 -19.57
C GLY A 26 13.09 -8.61 -18.31
N SER A 27 14.11 -9.31 -17.81
CA SER A 27 13.97 -10.21 -16.66
C SER A 27 14.38 -9.50 -15.37
N ALA A 28 13.79 -9.89 -14.24
CA ALA A 28 14.16 -9.43 -12.92
C ALA A 28 15.65 -9.66 -12.61
N GLU A 29 16.28 -10.68 -13.20
CA GLU A 29 17.72 -10.95 -13.02
C GLU A 29 18.63 -9.88 -13.65
N ASP A 30 18.10 -9.05 -14.56
CA ASP A 30 18.84 -7.95 -15.18
C ASP A 30 19.00 -6.73 -14.25
N TYR A 31 18.35 -6.76 -13.08
CA TYR A 31 18.19 -5.62 -12.15
C TYR A 31 18.89 -5.85 -10.81
N ASP A 32 19.51 -4.80 -10.25
CA ASP A 32 20.19 -4.82 -8.95
C ASP A 32 19.27 -4.32 -7.82
N TYR A 33 18.08 -4.91 -7.72
CA TYR A 33 17.05 -4.48 -6.78
C TYR A 33 17.41 -4.82 -5.33
N GLU A 34 18.32 -5.78 -5.09
CA GLU A 34 18.78 -6.14 -3.75
C GLU A 34 19.59 -5.01 -3.10
N ASN A 35 20.32 -4.24 -3.92
CA ASN A 35 21.13 -3.09 -3.48
C ASN A 35 20.47 -1.74 -3.81
N PHE A 36 19.16 -1.74 -4.10
CA PHE A 36 18.42 -0.53 -4.42
C PHE A 36 18.50 0.51 -3.30
N SER A 37 18.65 1.77 -3.70
CA SER A 37 18.52 2.93 -2.84
C SER A 37 17.65 3.95 -3.56
N TYR A 38 16.74 4.59 -2.83
CA TYR A 38 15.81 5.58 -3.37
C TYR A 38 16.53 6.79 -3.98
N SER A 39 17.76 7.10 -3.56
CA SER A 39 18.57 8.18 -4.15
C SER A 39 19.41 7.73 -5.35
N SER A 40 19.38 6.45 -5.72
CA SER A 40 20.15 5.93 -6.87
C SER A 40 19.62 6.52 -8.18
N GLY A 41 20.52 7.09 -8.99
CA GLY A 41 20.17 7.70 -10.27
C GLY A 41 19.56 9.10 -10.17
N LEU A 42 19.55 9.72 -8.98
CA LEU A 42 19.13 11.10 -8.77
C LEU A 42 20.33 12.01 -8.48
N ASP A 43 20.32 13.22 -9.03
CA ASP A 43 21.30 14.26 -8.75
C ASP A 43 20.91 15.09 -7.50
N GLU A 44 21.77 16.06 -7.13
CA GLU A 44 21.56 16.91 -5.95
C GLU A 44 20.32 17.82 -6.03
N ASN A 45 19.76 18.03 -7.23
CA ASN A 45 18.54 18.80 -7.47
C ASN A 45 17.29 17.91 -7.48
N GLY A 46 17.44 16.60 -7.27
CA GLY A 46 16.35 15.64 -7.37
C GLY A 46 15.96 15.32 -8.83
N TYR A 47 16.81 15.63 -9.80
CA TYR A 47 16.60 15.25 -11.20
C TYR A 47 17.23 13.89 -11.49
N TRP A 48 16.69 13.18 -12.47
CA TRP A 48 17.28 11.96 -13.00
C TRP A 48 18.66 12.25 -13.62
N GLU A 49 19.71 11.65 -13.08
CA GLU A 49 21.09 11.92 -13.49
C GLU A 49 21.29 11.64 -14.98
N GLY A 50 21.75 12.65 -15.73
CA GLY A 50 21.98 12.52 -17.18
C GLY A 50 20.73 12.55 -18.05
N VAL A 51 19.54 12.66 -17.46
CA VAL A 51 18.27 12.73 -18.18
C VAL A 51 17.77 14.17 -18.18
N LYS A 52 17.55 14.73 -19.37
CA LYS A 52 16.79 15.95 -19.56
C LYS A 52 15.38 15.59 -20.01
N ALA A 53 14.39 15.76 -19.14
CA ALA A 53 13.04 15.25 -19.36
C ALA A 53 12.39 15.84 -20.63
N LEU A 54 12.66 17.11 -20.94
CA LEU A 54 12.16 17.77 -22.17
C LEU A 54 12.73 17.20 -23.48
N ASP A 55 13.77 16.36 -23.44
CA ASP A 55 14.23 15.65 -24.63
C ASP A 55 13.34 14.42 -24.94
N TYR A 56 12.60 13.93 -23.95
CA TYR A 56 11.74 12.74 -24.00
C TYR A 56 10.25 13.05 -23.96
N VAL A 57 9.85 14.16 -23.35
CA VAL A 57 8.45 14.55 -23.17
C VAL A 57 8.19 15.91 -23.81
N THR A 58 7.08 16.01 -24.52
CA THR A 58 6.50 17.29 -24.97
C THR A 58 5.23 17.55 -24.18
N LEU A 59 5.27 18.57 -23.32
CA LEU A 59 4.13 19.03 -22.53
C LEU A 59 3.06 19.71 -23.42
N PRO A 60 1.77 19.64 -23.06
CA PRO A 60 0.73 20.38 -23.78
C PRO A 60 0.92 21.89 -23.63
N GLU A 61 0.58 22.70 -24.63
CA GLU A 61 0.83 24.16 -24.61
C GLU A 61 0.19 24.87 -23.41
N ASN A 62 -0.91 24.33 -22.88
CA ASN A 62 -1.67 24.87 -21.76
C ASN A 62 -1.31 24.24 -20.39
N PHE A 63 -0.23 23.44 -20.29
CA PHE A 63 0.12 22.72 -19.05
C PHE A 63 0.18 23.62 -17.80
N ALA A 64 0.56 24.89 -17.96
CA ALA A 64 0.68 25.86 -16.88
C ALA A 64 -0.65 26.60 -16.54
N SER A 65 -1.78 26.26 -17.17
CA SER A 65 -3.09 26.88 -16.94
C SER A 65 -4.23 25.92 -17.31
N LEU A 66 -4.18 24.69 -16.79
CA LEU A 66 -5.20 23.67 -17.02
C LEU A 66 -6.56 24.12 -16.48
N THR A 67 -7.63 23.68 -17.13
CA THR A 67 -9.00 24.07 -16.78
C THR A 67 -9.85 22.84 -16.48
N PHE A 68 -10.47 22.82 -15.31
CA PHE A 68 -11.34 21.73 -14.85
C PHE A 68 -12.72 22.25 -14.49
N LYS A 69 -13.75 21.42 -14.63
CA LYS A 69 -15.07 21.76 -14.08
C LYS A 69 -15.06 21.53 -12.59
N ARG A 70 -15.73 22.39 -11.82
CA ARG A 70 -15.93 22.15 -10.38
C ARG A 70 -16.50 20.75 -10.10
N SER A 71 -17.44 20.27 -10.92
CA SER A 71 -18.04 18.94 -10.75
C SER A 71 -17.08 17.77 -10.93
N GLU A 72 -15.90 17.99 -11.51
CA GLU A 72 -14.86 16.97 -11.68
C GLU A 72 -13.92 16.92 -10.46
N ILE A 73 -13.87 17.99 -9.65
CA ILE A 73 -12.92 18.14 -8.54
C ILE A 73 -13.62 18.08 -7.18
N GLU A 74 -14.84 18.61 -7.08
CA GLU A 74 -15.57 18.73 -5.83
C GLU A 74 -15.86 17.33 -5.23
N PRO A 75 -15.37 17.04 -4.02
CA PRO A 75 -15.63 15.77 -3.36
C PRO A 75 -17.12 15.57 -3.13
N THR A 76 -17.56 14.34 -3.32
CA THR A 76 -18.90 13.89 -2.98
C THR A 76 -19.03 13.70 -1.46
N GLU A 77 -20.27 13.75 -0.94
CA GLU A 77 -20.53 13.41 0.46
C GLU A 77 -20.14 11.95 0.76
N GLU A 78 -20.22 11.07 -0.23
CA GLU A 78 -19.85 9.65 -0.11
C GLU A 78 -18.34 9.49 0.11
N GLU A 79 -17.51 10.20 -0.65
CA GLU A 79 -16.05 10.24 -0.44
C GLU A 79 -15.70 10.83 0.93
N LEU A 80 -16.33 11.96 1.30
CA LEU A 80 -16.11 12.57 2.62
C LEU A 80 -16.51 11.64 3.76
N GLN A 81 -17.66 10.97 3.64
CA GLN A 81 -18.11 10.03 4.67
C GLN A 81 -17.18 8.82 4.76
N SER A 82 -16.66 8.33 3.63
CA SER A 82 -15.69 7.23 3.60
C SER A 82 -14.39 7.60 4.34
N GLU A 83 -13.86 8.81 4.13
CA GLU A 83 -12.68 9.29 4.86
C GLU A 83 -12.92 9.40 6.36
N ILE A 84 -14.08 9.91 6.76
CA ILE A 84 -14.46 10.01 8.17
C ILE A 84 -14.65 8.63 8.80
N ASP A 85 -15.27 7.69 8.09
CA ASP A 85 -15.45 6.32 8.57
C ASP A 85 -14.09 5.61 8.73
N SER A 86 -13.16 5.82 7.78
CA SER A 86 -11.79 5.32 7.88
C SER A 86 -11.07 5.93 9.08
N LEU A 87 -11.20 7.23 9.28
CA LEU A 87 -10.63 7.93 10.43
C LEU A 87 -11.12 7.33 11.76
N LEU A 88 -12.43 7.14 11.92
CA LEU A 88 -12.97 6.55 13.14
C LEU A 88 -12.54 5.08 13.30
N SER A 89 -12.38 4.36 12.19
CA SER A 89 -11.87 2.98 12.18
C SER A 89 -10.42 2.90 12.66
N ASP A 90 -9.58 3.88 12.32
CA ASP A 90 -8.18 3.97 12.74
C ASP A 90 -8.04 4.34 14.21
N HIS A 91 -9.00 5.09 14.75
CA HIS A 91 -9.09 5.45 16.18
C HIS A 91 -9.94 4.49 17.01
N ALA A 92 -10.30 3.34 16.46
CA ALA A 92 -11.07 2.36 17.18
C ALA A 92 -10.30 1.79 18.36
N THR A 93 -11.03 1.47 19.42
CA THR A 93 -10.48 0.82 20.61
C THR A 93 -11.04 -0.59 20.76
N GLU A 94 -10.30 -1.46 21.43
CA GLU A 94 -10.82 -2.78 21.79
C GLU A 94 -11.44 -2.74 23.18
N LYS A 95 -12.62 -3.36 23.31
CA LYS A 95 -13.30 -3.52 24.59
C LYS A 95 -13.54 -5.00 24.85
N GLN A 96 -13.09 -5.49 26.01
CA GLN A 96 -13.28 -6.87 26.39
C GLN A 96 -14.77 -7.20 26.59
N VAL A 97 -15.21 -8.31 26.00
CA VAL A 97 -16.56 -8.87 26.10
C VAL A 97 -16.52 -10.08 27.04
N THR A 98 -17.35 -10.07 28.07
CA THR A 98 -17.33 -11.11 29.13
C THR A 98 -18.69 -11.75 29.40
N ASP A 99 -19.75 -11.30 28.72
CA ASP A 99 -21.14 -11.64 29.01
C ASP A 99 -21.83 -12.45 27.90
N ARG A 100 -21.09 -12.80 26.84
CA ARG A 100 -21.58 -13.63 25.72
C ARG A 100 -20.47 -14.49 25.12
N ALA A 101 -20.88 -15.46 24.30
CA ALA A 101 -19.99 -16.24 23.45
C ALA A 101 -19.45 -15.40 22.27
N ALA A 102 -18.39 -15.90 21.65
CA ALA A 102 -17.77 -15.31 20.47
C ALA A 102 -18.76 -15.29 19.30
N ALA A 103 -18.77 -14.18 18.58
CA ALA A 103 -19.58 -13.94 17.40
C ALA A 103 -18.71 -13.47 16.24
N ASP A 104 -19.24 -13.58 15.02
CA ASP A 104 -18.61 -13.01 13.83
C ASP A 104 -18.35 -11.51 14.02
N GLY A 105 -17.17 -11.04 13.60
CA GLY A 105 -16.68 -9.68 13.79
C GLY A 105 -16.00 -9.39 15.14
N ASP A 106 -16.05 -10.31 16.11
CA ASP A 106 -15.27 -10.16 17.34
C ASP A 106 -13.78 -10.39 17.07
N THR A 107 -12.94 -9.70 17.84
CA THR A 107 -11.51 -10.05 17.99
C THR A 107 -11.36 -10.99 19.17
N VAL A 108 -10.85 -12.20 18.92
CA VAL A 108 -10.60 -13.21 19.94
C VAL A 108 -9.11 -13.39 20.17
N ASN A 109 -8.73 -13.62 21.43
CA ASN A 109 -7.40 -14.08 21.75
C ASN A 109 -7.43 -15.59 21.96
N ILE A 110 -6.60 -16.31 21.20
CA ILE A 110 -6.58 -17.77 21.21
C ILE A 110 -5.18 -18.33 21.41
N ASP A 111 -5.11 -19.47 22.09
CA ASP A 111 -4.00 -20.40 21.97
C ASP A 111 -4.44 -21.54 21.05
N TYR A 112 -3.58 -22.02 20.17
CA TYR A 112 -3.89 -23.19 19.36
C TYR A 112 -2.68 -24.10 19.18
N ALA A 113 -2.94 -25.40 19.07
CA ALA A 113 -1.94 -26.41 18.72
C ALA A 113 -2.51 -27.38 17.67
N GLY A 114 -1.92 -27.34 16.48
CA GLY A 114 -2.33 -28.08 15.29
C GLY A 114 -1.55 -29.38 15.10
N SER A 115 -2.24 -30.37 14.54
CA SER A 115 -1.64 -31.63 14.11
C SER A 115 -2.31 -32.20 12.86
N VAL A 116 -1.54 -32.92 12.04
CA VAL A 116 -2.02 -33.70 10.90
C VAL A 116 -1.73 -35.17 11.20
N ASP A 117 -2.75 -36.02 11.12
CA ASP A 117 -2.65 -37.45 11.47
C ASP A 117 -2.03 -37.69 12.87
N GLY A 118 -2.23 -36.77 13.80
CA GLY A 118 -1.69 -36.81 15.16
C GLY A 118 -0.23 -36.35 15.31
N VAL A 119 0.42 -35.91 14.22
CA VAL A 119 1.78 -35.36 14.22
C VAL A 119 1.69 -33.83 14.23
N ALA A 120 2.28 -33.20 15.25
CA ALA A 120 2.41 -31.75 15.31
C ALA A 120 3.41 -31.25 14.25
N PHE A 121 3.15 -30.07 13.70
CA PHE A 121 3.99 -29.46 12.68
C PHE A 121 4.42 -28.04 13.07
N SER A 122 5.55 -27.60 12.52
CA SER A 122 6.12 -26.27 12.72
C SER A 122 5.19 -25.20 12.16
N GLY A 123 5.03 -24.10 12.90
CA GLY A 123 4.04 -23.06 12.60
C GLY A 123 2.60 -23.42 12.98
N GLY A 124 2.33 -24.67 13.38
CA GLY A 124 1.00 -25.13 13.78
C GLY A 124 0.60 -24.81 15.22
N THR A 125 1.47 -24.19 16.02
CA THR A 125 1.20 -23.88 17.44
C THR A 125 1.52 -22.41 17.73
N TYR A 126 0.60 -21.71 18.39
CA TYR A 126 0.79 -20.33 18.83
C TYR A 126 0.05 -20.09 20.15
N SER A 127 0.55 -19.18 20.98
CA SER A 127 -0.14 -18.74 22.20
C SER A 127 -0.34 -17.23 22.18
N GLY A 128 -1.55 -16.80 22.52
CA GLY A 128 -1.96 -15.40 22.59
C GLY A 128 -2.19 -14.75 21.22
N TYR A 129 -2.57 -15.52 20.19
CA TYR A 129 -2.85 -14.99 18.87
C TYR A 129 -4.13 -14.13 18.90
N SER A 130 -4.08 -12.91 18.36
CA SER A 130 -5.27 -12.06 18.20
C SER A 130 -5.87 -12.27 16.81
N LEU A 131 -7.10 -12.76 16.74
CA LEU A 131 -7.80 -13.11 15.52
C LEU A 131 -9.15 -12.42 15.46
N THR A 132 -9.40 -11.64 14.41
CA THR A 132 -10.75 -11.15 14.11
C THR A 132 -11.53 -12.23 13.38
N LEU A 133 -12.66 -12.67 13.96
CA LEU A 133 -13.53 -13.68 13.36
C LEU A 133 -14.26 -13.08 12.15
N GLY A 134 -14.23 -13.82 11.04
CA GLY A 134 -14.75 -13.39 9.73
C GLY A 134 -13.71 -12.65 8.87
N SER A 135 -12.46 -12.58 9.30
CA SER A 135 -11.38 -11.90 8.56
C SER A 135 -10.89 -12.69 7.35
N GLY A 136 -11.06 -14.02 7.36
CA GLY A 136 -10.54 -14.91 6.32
C GLY A 136 -9.00 -15.00 6.32
N THR A 137 -8.37 -14.65 7.44
CA THR A 137 -6.91 -14.73 7.58
C THR A 137 -6.44 -16.15 7.90
N PHE A 138 -7.34 -17.00 8.42
CA PHE A 138 -7.07 -18.41 8.67
C PHE A 138 -7.66 -19.31 7.58
N ILE A 139 -7.29 -20.58 7.60
CA ILE A 139 -7.82 -21.61 6.69
C ILE A 139 -9.35 -21.64 6.78
N ASP A 140 -10.00 -21.69 5.62
CA ASP A 140 -11.46 -21.76 5.51
C ASP A 140 -12.09 -22.74 6.51
N GLY A 141 -13.09 -22.24 7.24
CA GLY A 141 -13.82 -22.98 8.26
C GLY A 141 -13.15 -23.02 9.63
N PHE A 142 -11.95 -22.46 9.81
CA PHE A 142 -11.32 -22.36 11.14
C PHE A 142 -12.09 -21.37 12.03
N GLU A 143 -12.30 -20.15 11.54
CA GLU A 143 -12.91 -19.04 12.28
C GLU A 143 -14.37 -19.35 12.66
N ASP A 144 -15.12 -19.94 11.74
CA ASP A 144 -16.53 -20.35 11.94
C ASP A 144 -16.71 -21.31 13.12
N GLN A 145 -15.72 -22.15 13.40
CA GLN A 145 -15.77 -23.13 14.49
C GLN A 145 -15.44 -22.52 15.86
N ILE A 146 -14.95 -21.29 15.91
CA ILE A 146 -14.73 -20.55 17.18
C ILE A 146 -16.01 -19.83 17.60
N VAL A 147 -16.85 -19.43 16.64
CA VAL A 147 -18.13 -18.78 16.89
C VAL A 147 -19.01 -19.66 17.79
N GLY A 148 -19.54 -19.07 18.86
CA GLY A 148 -20.38 -19.75 19.85
C GLY A 148 -19.63 -20.29 21.07
N HIS A 149 -18.30 -20.28 21.08
CA HIS A 149 -17.50 -20.64 22.26
C HIS A 149 -17.33 -19.47 23.24
N THR A 150 -17.09 -19.78 24.52
CA THR A 150 -16.90 -18.77 25.58
C THR A 150 -15.45 -18.73 26.09
N PRO A 151 -14.98 -17.59 26.64
CA PRO A 151 -13.64 -17.48 27.21
C PRO A 151 -13.36 -18.54 28.28
N GLY A 152 -12.18 -19.15 28.21
CA GLY A 152 -11.72 -20.25 29.06
C GLY A 152 -12.03 -21.64 28.51
N GLU A 153 -12.80 -21.76 27.42
CA GLU A 153 -13.07 -23.05 26.79
C GLU A 153 -11.91 -23.52 25.93
N THR A 154 -11.66 -24.83 25.98
CA THR A 154 -10.77 -25.55 25.05
C THR A 154 -11.60 -26.51 24.22
N PHE A 155 -11.45 -26.45 22.89
CA PHE A 155 -12.22 -27.24 21.93
C PHE A 155 -11.37 -27.59 20.71
N ASP A 156 -11.81 -28.56 19.92
CA ASP A 156 -11.11 -28.99 18.71
C ASP A 156 -11.73 -28.35 17.47
N VAL A 157 -10.91 -27.64 16.70
CA VAL A 157 -11.24 -27.11 15.38
C VAL A 157 -10.67 -28.03 14.32
N THR A 158 -11.49 -28.43 13.34
CA THR A 158 -11.09 -29.37 12.30
C THR A 158 -11.21 -28.72 10.92
N VAL A 159 -10.10 -28.62 10.20
CA VAL A 159 -10.05 -28.00 8.87
C VAL A 159 -9.31 -28.88 7.86
N THR A 160 -9.45 -28.57 6.58
CA THR A 160 -8.67 -29.18 5.51
C THR A 160 -7.85 -28.07 4.86
N PHE A 161 -6.53 -28.26 4.80
CA PHE A 161 -5.65 -27.34 4.08
C PHE A 161 -6.01 -27.34 2.58
N PRO A 162 -5.90 -26.19 1.89
CA PRO A 162 -6.15 -26.13 0.46
C PRO A 162 -5.12 -26.96 -0.33
N GLU A 163 -5.47 -27.32 -1.56
CA GLU A 163 -4.52 -27.92 -2.50
C GLU A 163 -3.40 -26.92 -2.82
N GLY A 164 -2.15 -27.40 -2.89
CA GLY A 164 -0.96 -26.57 -3.13
C GLY A 164 -0.39 -25.89 -1.88
N TYR A 165 -0.95 -26.12 -0.69
CA TYR A 165 -0.39 -25.57 0.55
C TYR A 165 1.00 -26.15 0.85
N SER A 166 1.95 -25.30 1.24
CA SER A 166 3.34 -25.70 1.50
C SER A 166 3.44 -26.73 2.63
N ASP A 167 4.28 -27.75 2.43
CA ASP A 167 4.58 -28.72 3.48
C ASP A 167 5.38 -28.07 4.62
N SER A 168 5.22 -28.59 5.83
CA SER A 168 5.95 -28.14 7.01
C SER A 168 6.85 -29.27 7.54
N THR A 169 7.42 -29.10 8.73
CA THR A 169 8.25 -30.10 9.41
C THR A 169 7.75 -30.38 10.81
N ASP A 170 7.98 -31.59 11.33
CA ASP A 170 7.78 -31.89 12.74
C ASP A 170 8.98 -31.42 13.59
N SER A 171 8.92 -31.63 14.91
CA SER A 171 10.01 -31.27 15.83
C SER A 171 11.32 -32.02 15.60
N GLU A 172 11.28 -33.14 14.87
CA GLU A 172 12.45 -33.95 14.51
C GLU A 172 13.00 -33.59 13.12
N GLY A 173 12.36 -32.65 12.41
CA GLY A 173 12.74 -32.19 11.08
C GLY A 173 12.20 -33.05 9.94
N ASN A 174 11.25 -33.95 10.20
CA ASN A 174 10.62 -34.75 9.14
C ASN A 174 9.53 -33.93 8.44
N THR A 175 9.41 -34.07 7.12
CA THR A 175 8.36 -33.41 6.33
C THR A 175 6.97 -33.86 6.76
N VAL A 176 6.09 -32.90 7.04
CA VAL A 176 4.67 -33.09 7.28
C VAL A 176 3.91 -32.51 6.10
N VAL A 177 3.25 -33.38 5.34
CA VAL A 177 2.46 -32.97 4.18
C VAL A 177 1.21 -32.23 4.64
N LEU A 178 1.01 -31.00 4.19
CA LEU A 178 -0.15 -30.19 4.58
C LEU A 178 -1.18 -30.09 3.45
N SER A 179 -0.76 -29.93 2.20
CA SER A 179 -1.65 -29.79 1.04
C SER A 179 -2.77 -30.84 1.01
N GLY A 180 -4.04 -30.39 0.98
CA GLY A 180 -5.22 -31.25 0.92
C GLY A 180 -5.44 -32.14 2.16
N LYS A 181 -4.64 -31.98 3.21
CA LYS A 181 -4.73 -32.80 4.43
C LYS A 181 -5.67 -32.20 5.44
N LYS A 182 -6.34 -33.09 6.16
CA LYS A 182 -7.18 -32.76 7.30
C LYS A 182 -6.30 -32.55 8.53
N ALA A 183 -6.49 -31.43 9.21
CA ALA A 183 -5.79 -31.07 10.43
C ALA A 183 -6.78 -30.88 11.59
N VAL A 184 -6.31 -31.13 12.81
CA VAL A 184 -7.04 -30.87 14.04
C VAL A 184 -6.23 -29.90 14.89
N PHE A 185 -6.86 -28.82 15.30
CA PHE A 185 -6.30 -27.79 16.16
C PHE A 185 -7.03 -27.83 17.50
N SER A 186 -6.28 -28.06 18.58
CA SER A 186 -6.81 -27.82 19.92
C SER A 186 -6.70 -26.34 20.21
N VAL A 187 -7.84 -25.65 20.28
CA VAL A 187 -7.95 -24.19 20.46
C VAL A 187 -8.44 -23.90 21.85
N THR A 188 -7.79 -22.96 22.54
CA THR A 188 -8.27 -22.37 23.79
C THR A 188 -8.62 -20.91 23.55
N LEU A 189 -9.86 -20.53 23.82
CA LEU A 189 -10.32 -19.15 23.73
C LEU A 189 -10.00 -18.41 25.02
N ASN A 190 -9.02 -17.50 25.01
CA ASN A 190 -8.58 -16.79 26.21
C ASN A 190 -9.51 -15.64 26.58
N TYR A 191 -9.85 -14.78 25.62
CA TYR A 191 -10.82 -13.71 25.79
C TYR A 191 -11.41 -13.27 24.44
N ILE A 192 -12.53 -12.54 24.53
CA ILE A 192 -13.19 -11.88 23.41
C ILE A 192 -13.09 -10.38 23.64
N SER A 193 -12.88 -9.63 22.56
CA SER A 193 -12.95 -8.19 22.50
C SER A 193 -13.74 -7.77 21.27
N GLU A 194 -14.48 -6.66 21.39
CA GLU A 194 -15.17 -6.02 20.27
C GLU A 194 -14.44 -4.73 19.88
N LYS A 195 -14.39 -4.45 18.57
CA LYS A 195 -13.91 -3.17 18.04
C LYS A 195 -14.98 -2.11 18.31
N VAL A 196 -14.62 -1.08 19.06
CA VAL A 196 -15.49 0.06 19.39
C VAL A 196 -14.98 1.29 18.67
N LEU A 197 -15.76 1.74 17.68
CA LEU A 197 -15.51 3.01 17.02
C LEU A 197 -15.82 4.16 17.98
N PRO A 198 -15.00 5.22 18.00
CA PRO A 198 -15.35 6.43 18.71
C PRO A 198 -16.57 7.10 18.08
N GLU A 199 -17.34 7.82 18.91
CA GLU A 199 -18.41 8.68 18.41
C GLU A 199 -17.80 10.01 17.93
N LEU A 200 -18.07 10.38 16.68
CA LEU A 200 -17.63 11.66 16.14
C LEU A 200 -18.39 12.81 16.79
N THR A 201 -17.73 13.50 17.73
CA THR A 201 -18.27 14.63 18.47
C THR A 201 -17.24 15.75 18.53
N ASP A 202 -17.66 17.00 18.76
CA ASP A 202 -16.74 18.14 18.89
C ASP A 202 -15.68 17.89 19.98
N ALA A 203 -16.06 17.22 21.07
CA ALA A 203 -15.12 16.85 22.13
C ALA A 203 -14.04 15.87 21.64
N TRP A 204 -14.44 14.86 20.86
CA TRP A 204 -13.50 13.92 20.25
C TRP A 204 -12.57 14.62 19.25
N VAL A 205 -13.10 15.54 18.44
CA VAL A 205 -12.29 16.32 17.49
C VAL A 205 -11.28 17.19 18.22
N ALA A 206 -11.71 17.98 19.21
CA ALA A 206 -10.82 18.83 19.98
C ALA A 206 -9.72 18.03 20.71
N GLU A 207 -10.02 16.81 21.17
CA GLU A 207 -9.04 15.92 21.80
C GLU A 207 -7.98 15.40 20.81
N ASN A 208 -8.36 15.08 19.57
CA ASN A 208 -7.46 14.44 18.61
C ASN A 208 -6.77 15.43 17.64
N TYR A 209 -7.39 16.59 17.38
CA TYR A 209 -6.93 17.55 16.36
C TYR A 209 -6.77 18.99 16.87
N GLY A 210 -7.24 19.29 18.09
CA GLY A 210 -7.22 20.66 18.61
C GLY A 210 -5.81 21.21 18.83
N GLU A 211 -4.85 20.37 19.21
CA GLU A 211 -3.46 20.78 19.43
C GLU A 211 -2.61 20.78 18.15
N SER A 212 -2.83 19.81 17.25
CA SER A 212 -2.03 19.62 16.04
C SER A 212 -2.48 20.53 14.90
N ASP A 213 -3.79 20.67 14.70
CA ASP A 213 -4.38 21.26 13.50
C ASP A 213 -5.28 22.47 13.80
N ASP A 214 -5.46 22.82 15.08
CA ASP A 214 -6.39 23.87 15.55
C ASP A 214 -7.84 23.64 15.11
N VAL A 215 -8.26 22.37 15.07
CA VAL A 215 -9.62 21.93 14.70
C VAL A 215 -10.35 21.48 15.96
N HIS A 216 -11.51 22.09 16.26
CA HIS A 216 -12.22 21.89 17.54
C HIS A 216 -13.64 21.36 17.38
N THR A 217 -14.16 21.31 16.16
CA THR A 217 -15.54 20.88 15.88
C THR A 217 -15.61 19.87 14.73
N VAL A 218 -16.69 19.07 14.71
CA VAL A 218 -16.96 18.13 13.62
C VAL A 218 -17.09 18.85 12.27
N GLU A 219 -17.65 20.07 12.26
CA GLU A 219 -17.78 20.88 11.04
C GLU A 219 -16.41 21.30 10.50
N GLU A 220 -15.50 21.77 11.37
CA GLU A 220 -14.14 22.13 10.97
C GLU A 220 -13.35 20.91 10.48
N LEU A 221 -13.51 19.75 11.13
CA LEU A 221 -12.88 18.51 10.68
C LEU A 221 -13.38 18.09 9.29
N LYS A 222 -14.70 18.10 9.08
CA LYS A 222 -15.28 17.80 7.76
C LYS A 222 -14.79 18.78 6.69
N ALA A 223 -14.68 20.07 7.02
CA ALA A 223 -14.15 21.07 6.10
C ALA A 223 -12.67 20.84 5.79
N LEU A 224 -11.86 20.39 6.76
CA LEU A 224 -10.46 20.02 6.57
C LEU A 224 -10.35 18.85 5.58
N TYR A 225 -11.08 17.76 5.81
CA TYR A 225 -11.07 16.59 4.94
C TYR A 225 -11.65 16.89 3.55
N GLN A 226 -12.71 17.71 3.46
CA GLN A 226 -13.23 18.17 2.16
C GLN A 226 -12.16 18.96 1.39
N LYS A 227 -11.40 19.82 2.05
CA LYS A 227 -10.29 20.55 1.42
C LYS A 227 -9.16 19.60 0.98
N MET A 228 -8.81 18.62 1.81
CA MET A 228 -7.80 17.61 1.47
C MET A 228 -8.22 16.80 0.24
N LEU A 229 -9.45 16.27 0.23
CA LEU A 229 -10.01 15.54 -0.91
C LEU A 229 -10.08 16.39 -2.17
N TYR A 230 -10.53 17.64 -2.06
CA TYR A 230 -10.57 18.58 -3.19
C TYR A 230 -9.17 18.76 -3.80
N ASN A 231 -8.16 18.98 -2.95
CA ASN A 231 -6.79 19.13 -3.40
C ASN A 231 -6.29 17.86 -4.07
N THR A 232 -6.53 16.68 -3.49
CA THR A 232 -6.17 15.38 -4.10
C THR A 232 -6.84 15.20 -5.45
N ASN A 233 -8.13 15.47 -5.57
CA ASN A 233 -8.87 15.37 -6.84
C ASN A 233 -8.30 16.31 -7.91
N LEU A 234 -7.93 17.54 -7.52
CA LEU A 234 -7.32 18.51 -8.43
C LEU A 234 -5.93 18.07 -8.89
N GLN A 235 -5.10 17.59 -7.97
CA GLN A 235 -3.76 17.08 -8.28
C GLN A 235 -3.83 15.87 -9.23
N ASN A 236 -4.74 14.93 -8.97
CA ASN A 236 -4.99 13.79 -9.84
C ASN A 236 -5.46 14.24 -11.23
N ALA A 237 -6.44 15.15 -11.29
CA ALA A 237 -6.95 15.67 -12.57
C ALA A 237 -5.87 16.39 -13.38
N ILE A 238 -4.96 17.12 -12.72
CA ILE A 238 -3.79 17.73 -13.35
C ILE A 238 -2.87 16.67 -13.94
N MET A 239 -2.46 15.67 -13.15
CA MET A 239 -1.56 14.63 -13.63
C MET A 239 -2.19 13.80 -14.75
N ASP A 240 -3.47 13.46 -14.64
CA ASP A 240 -4.24 12.74 -15.66
C ASP A 240 -4.29 13.53 -16.97
N ASP A 241 -4.56 14.84 -16.91
CA ASP A 241 -4.55 15.69 -18.12
C ASP A 241 -3.15 15.77 -18.74
N LEU A 242 -2.10 15.91 -17.92
CA LEU A 242 -0.72 15.90 -18.41
C LEU A 242 -0.34 14.58 -19.05
N LEU A 243 -0.69 13.43 -18.45
CA LEU A 243 -0.45 12.11 -19.01
C LEU A 243 -1.21 11.90 -20.33
N ALA A 244 -2.45 12.36 -20.40
CA ALA A 244 -3.31 12.20 -21.56
C ALA A 244 -2.90 13.10 -22.74
N ASN A 245 -2.42 14.32 -22.46
CA ASN A 245 -2.15 15.32 -23.50
C ASN A 245 -0.66 15.53 -23.80
N SER A 246 0.25 14.97 -23.01
CA SER A 246 1.69 14.99 -23.33
C SER A 246 2.05 13.92 -24.36
N THR A 247 3.08 14.20 -25.15
CA THR A 247 3.67 13.20 -26.06
C THR A 247 4.99 12.70 -25.50
N PHE A 248 5.12 11.38 -25.41
CA PHE A 248 6.33 10.70 -24.92
C PHE A 248 7.07 10.04 -26.09
N LYS A 249 8.40 10.18 -26.10
CA LYS A 249 9.30 9.35 -26.90
C LYS A 249 9.60 8.04 -26.14
N GLU A 250 10.56 7.28 -26.63
CA GLU A 250 11.13 6.14 -25.90
C GLU A 250 11.63 6.62 -24.53
N LEU A 251 11.16 6.00 -23.45
CA LEU A 251 11.48 6.42 -22.10
C LEU A 251 12.96 6.15 -21.79
N PRO A 252 13.68 7.06 -21.11
CA PRO A 252 15.05 6.85 -20.68
C PRO A 252 15.13 5.68 -19.70
N LYS A 253 16.13 4.81 -19.91
CA LYS A 253 16.35 3.61 -19.11
C LYS A 253 16.63 3.93 -17.65
N GLU A 254 17.28 5.06 -17.39
CA GLU A 254 17.57 5.55 -16.04
C GLU A 254 16.30 5.67 -15.19
N VAL A 255 15.20 6.14 -15.80
CA VAL A 255 13.91 6.30 -15.11
C VAL A 255 13.18 4.96 -15.02
N THR A 256 13.09 4.21 -16.12
CA THR A 256 12.35 2.93 -16.11
C THR A 256 13.03 1.88 -15.24
N ASP A 257 14.36 1.80 -15.29
CA ASP A 257 15.13 0.84 -14.49
C ASP A 257 15.06 1.21 -13.00
N TYR A 258 14.95 2.49 -12.64
CA TYR A 258 14.64 2.90 -11.27
C TYR A 258 13.30 2.36 -10.80
N GLN A 259 12.23 2.54 -11.60
CA GLN A 259 10.87 2.08 -11.23
C GLN A 259 10.81 0.55 -11.11
N VAL A 260 11.51 -0.17 -11.99
CA VAL A 260 11.64 -1.64 -11.90
C VAL A 260 12.37 -2.05 -10.62
N ASN A 261 13.53 -1.45 -10.34
CA ASN A 261 14.30 -1.78 -9.13
C ASN A 261 13.50 -1.46 -7.85
N GLN A 262 12.80 -0.33 -7.80
CA GLN A 262 11.94 0.02 -6.68
C GLN A 262 10.83 -1.02 -6.48
N CYS A 263 10.19 -1.45 -7.57
CA CYS A 263 9.13 -2.45 -7.53
C CYS A 263 9.64 -3.79 -7.00
N LEU A 264 10.72 -4.32 -7.57
CA LEU A 264 11.31 -5.58 -7.13
C LEU A 264 11.84 -5.48 -5.70
N ASN A 265 12.46 -4.37 -5.32
CA ASN A 265 12.99 -4.16 -3.97
C ASN A 265 11.89 -4.20 -2.90
N TYR A 266 10.71 -3.66 -3.20
CA TYR A 266 9.55 -3.73 -2.29
C TYR A 266 9.20 -5.20 -1.96
N TYR A 267 9.00 -6.03 -2.98
CA TYR A 267 8.67 -7.44 -2.79
C TYR A 267 9.83 -8.24 -2.19
N TYR A 268 11.07 -7.93 -2.59
CA TYR A 268 12.27 -8.56 -2.05
C TYR A 268 12.43 -8.28 -0.54
N THR A 269 12.17 -7.05 -0.11
CA THR A 269 12.23 -6.67 1.31
C THR A 269 11.18 -7.41 2.11
N MET A 270 9.95 -7.51 1.58
CA MET A 270 8.89 -8.32 2.22
C MET A 270 9.25 -9.80 2.26
N ALA A 271 9.75 -10.37 1.16
CA ALA A 271 10.18 -11.76 1.08
C ALA A 271 11.19 -12.09 2.18
N ASN A 272 12.24 -11.26 2.32
CA ASN A 272 13.25 -11.41 3.36
C ASN A 272 12.68 -11.28 4.77
N TYR A 273 11.76 -10.34 4.99
CA TYR A 273 11.10 -10.17 6.29
C TYR A 273 10.35 -11.43 6.72
N TYR A 274 9.69 -12.11 5.77
CA TYR A 274 8.97 -13.35 6.02
C TYR A 274 9.83 -14.63 5.85
N GLY A 275 11.11 -14.50 5.50
CA GLY A 275 12.05 -15.62 5.34
C GLY A 275 11.89 -16.41 4.05
N TYR A 276 11.35 -15.79 3.00
CA TYR A 276 11.20 -16.34 1.65
C TYR A 276 12.24 -15.74 0.69
N ASP A 277 12.57 -16.48 -0.37
CA ASP A 277 13.12 -15.87 -1.59
C ASP A 277 12.01 -15.13 -2.37
N LEU A 278 12.41 -14.25 -3.30
CA LEU A 278 11.48 -13.38 -4.03
C LEU A 278 10.42 -14.18 -4.81
N ASP A 279 10.82 -15.20 -5.56
CA ASP A 279 9.91 -16.01 -6.38
C ASP A 279 8.89 -16.74 -5.51
N SER A 280 9.35 -17.40 -4.44
CA SER A 280 8.46 -18.08 -3.49
C SER A 280 7.48 -17.11 -2.82
N PHE A 281 7.93 -15.90 -2.49
CA PHE A 281 7.08 -14.88 -1.88
C PHE A 281 5.99 -14.38 -2.84
N VAL A 282 6.35 -13.98 -4.06
CA VAL A 282 5.37 -13.44 -5.02
C VAL A 282 4.38 -14.51 -5.47
N GLN A 283 4.79 -15.77 -5.54
CA GLN A 283 3.91 -16.92 -5.77
C GLN A 283 2.86 -17.08 -4.68
N THR A 284 3.28 -16.96 -3.42
CA THR A 284 2.40 -17.24 -2.28
C THR A 284 1.55 -16.04 -1.89
N ALA A 285 2.12 -14.83 -1.92
CA ALA A 285 1.52 -13.62 -1.35
C ALA A 285 0.96 -12.65 -2.40
N ALA A 286 1.49 -12.65 -3.63
CA ALA A 286 1.11 -11.71 -4.67
C ALA A 286 0.35 -12.37 -5.85
N GLY A 287 0.43 -13.70 -5.98
CA GLY A 287 -0.26 -14.47 -7.02
C GLY A 287 0.42 -14.48 -8.38
N TYR A 288 1.73 -14.22 -8.45
CA TYR A 288 2.56 -14.28 -9.66
C TYR A 288 3.44 -15.54 -9.64
N GLU A 289 3.70 -16.22 -10.75
CA GLU A 289 4.44 -17.50 -10.67
C GLU A 289 5.91 -17.31 -10.25
N ASN A 290 6.50 -16.15 -10.56
CA ASN A 290 7.87 -15.72 -10.24
C ASN A 290 8.01 -14.19 -10.39
N ALA A 291 9.21 -13.65 -10.17
CA ALA A 291 9.52 -12.22 -10.30
C ALA A 291 9.34 -11.65 -11.71
N ASP A 292 9.59 -12.44 -12.77
CA ASP A 292 9.38 -11.98 -14.16
C ASP A 292 7.89 -11.80 -14.46
N ASP A 293 7.05 -12.70 -13.97
CA ASP A 293 5.58 -12.58 -14.12
C ASP A 293 5.03 -11.39 -13.33
N LEU A 294 5.63 -11.09 -12.17
CA LEU A 294 5.33 -9.86 -11.43
C LEU A 294 5.64 -8.62 -12.28
N LEU A 295 6.82 -8.56 -12.91
CA LEU A 295 7.19 -7.44 -13.78
C LEU A 295 6.26 -7.31 -14.99
N GLU A 296 5.89 -8.42 -15.61
CA GLU A 296 4.91 -8.43 -16.69
C GLU A 296 3.57 -7.85 -16.22
N GLY A 297 3.08 -8.30 -15.06
CA GLY A 297 1.83 -7.82 -14.47
C GLY A 297 1.86 -6.36 -14.02
N MET A 298 3.05 -5.81 -13.71
CA MET A 298 3.24 -4.43 -13.27
C MET A 298 3.69 -3.48 -14.39
N SER A 299 3.88 -3.97 -15.61
CA SER A 299 4.48 -3.23 -16.73
C SER A 299 3.77 -1.91 -17.04
N ASP A 300 2.44 -1.90 -17.05
CA ASP A 300 1.64 -0.67 -17.29
C ASP A 300 1.81 0.35 -16.16
N SER A 301 1.90 -0.12 -14.90
CA SER A 301 2.12 0.75 -13.74
C SER A 301 3.53 1.34 -13.76
N ILE A 302 4.56 0.51 -14.00
CA ILE A 302 5.96 0.95 -14.16
C ILE A 302 6.08 1.99 -15.28
N THR A 303 5.41 1.76 -16.42
CA THR A 303 5.36 2.73 -17.52
C THR A 303 4.74 4.05 -17.07
N THR A 304 3.62 3.98 -16.34
CA THR A 304 2.88 5.17 -15.88
C THR A 304 3.71 5.98 -14.90
N TYR A 305 4.28 5.36 -13.86
CA TYR A 305 5.15 6.04 -12.91
C TYR A 305 6.40 6.64 -13.56
N SER A 306 6.98 5.96 -14.56
CA SER A 306 8.10 6.51 -15.32
C SER A 306 7.71 7.77 -16.09
N LYS A 307 6.50 7.81 -16.65
CA LYS A 307 5.97 8.99 -17.34
C LYS A 307 5.67 10.13 -16.37
N GLU A 308 5.05 9.84 -15.23
CA GLU A 308 4.78 10.84 -14.18
C GLU A 308 6.07 11.49 -13.67
N ALA A 309 7.09 10.67 -13.38
CA ALA A 309 8.40 11.16 -12.94
C ALA A 309 9.02 12.11 -13.98
N LEU A 310 8.91 11.77 -15.27
CA LEU A 310 9.37 12.66 -16.35
C LEU A 310 8.51 13.92 -16.50
N LEU A 311 7.19 13.84 -16.24
CA LEU A 311 6.31 15.01 -16.29
C LEU A 311 6.67 16.01 -15.20
N TYR A 312 6.89 15.55 -13.97
CA TYR A 312 7.35 16.40 -12.87
C TYR A 312 8.64 17.12 -13.23
N GLN A 313 9.65 16.37 -13.69
CA GLN A 313 10.92 16.99 -14.08
C GLN A 313 10.76 17.90 -15.32
N ALA A 314 9.97 17.53 -16.33
CA ALA A 314 9.76 18.37 -17.51
C ALA A 314 9.07 19.70 -17.17
N VAL A 315 8.11 19.69 -16.24
CA VAL A 315 7.46 20.91 -15.75
C VAL A 315 8.47 21.75 -14.96
N ALA A 316 9.25 21.13 -14.08
CA ALA A 316 10.30 21.82 -13.34
C ALA A 316 11.34 22.47 -14.27
N GLU A 317 11.82 21.75 -15.28
CA GLU A 317 12.72 22.25 -16.31
C GLU A 317 12.11 23.40 -17.12
N THR A 318 10.80 23.37 -17.39
CA THR A 318 10.13 24.41 -18.21
C THR A 318 9.86 25.69 -17.42
N LEU A 319 9.55 25.55 -16.13
CA LEU A 319 9.20 26.67 -15.25
C LEU A 319 10.36 27.14 -14.37
N ASP A 320 11.55 26.55 -14.53
CA ASP A 320 12.74 26.78 -13.69
C ASP A 320 12.43 26.61 -12.18
N ILE A 321 11.63 25.59 -11.84
CA ILE A 321 11.26 25.29 -10.44
C ILE A 321 12.41 24.57 -9.77
N VAL A 322 12.81 25.08 -8.60
CA VAL A 322 13.79 24.47 -7.71
C VAL A 322 13.20 24.51 -6.30
N PRO A 323 13.14 23.38 -5.57
CA PRO A 323 12.62 23.38 -4.21
C PRO A 323 13.50 24.26 -3.31
N THR A 324 12.86 25.02 -2.44
CA THR A 324 13.55 25.79 -1.41
C THR A 324 14.12 24.86 -0.33
N GLN A 325 15.11 25.33 0.43
CA GLN A 325 15.65 24.55 1.55
C GLN A 325 14.56 24.21 2.58
N GLU A 326 13.59 25.10 2.80
CA GLU A 326 12.46 24.85 3.71
C GLU A 326 11.58 23.69 3.23
N GLN A 327 11.32 23.61 1.92
CA GLN A 327 10.59 22.49 1.31
C GLN A 327 11.39 21.18 1.43
N ILE A 328 12.71 21.22 1.24
CA ILE A 328 13.57 20.03 1.42
C ILE A 328 13.61 19.60 2.89
N ASP A 329 13.71 20.54 3.83
CA ASP A 329 13.81 20.27 5.27
C ASP A 329 12.54 19.62 5.83
N THR A 330 11.39 19.81 5.18
CA THR A 330 10.13 19.08 5.45
C THR A 330 10.33 17.56 5.41
N TYR A 331 11.30 17.10 4.62
CA TYR A 331 11.61 15.68 4.42
C TYR A 331 12.82 15.18 5.22
N SER A 332 13.43 16.03 6.06
CA SER A 332 14.69 15.72 6.76
C SER A 332 14.64 14.49 7.68
N SER A 333 13.48 14.19 8.28
CA SER A 333 13.31 12.97 9.10
C SER A 333 13.38 11.67 8.31
N TYR A 334 13.26 11.74 6.99
CA TYR A 334 13.20 10.61 6.08
C TYR A 334 14.53 10.35 5.35
N THR A 335 15.48 11.30 5.41
CA THR A 335 16.78 11.21 4.75
C THR A 335 17.57 9.96 5.12
N GLY A 336 17.45 9.48 6.37
CA GLY A 336 18.13 8.24 6.80
C GLY A 336 17.64 6.98 6.09
N THR A 337 16.38 6.98 5.63
CA THR A 337 15.75 5.83 4.96
C THR A 337 15.80 5.95 3.45
N TYR A 338 15.54 7.15 2.91
CA TYR A 338 15.37 7.36 1.47
C TYR A 338 16.57 8.08 0.81
N GLY A 339 17.46 8.65 1.61
CA GLY A 339 18.61 9.43 1.13
C GLY A 339 18.23 10.87 0.73
N GLU A 340 19.26 11.72 0.64
CA GLU A 340 19.11 13.17 0.45
C GLU A 340 18.48 13.50 -0.91
N ASN A 341 18.98 12.91 -2.00
CA ASN A 341 18.52 13.25 -3.36
C ASN A 341 17.07 12.82 -3.61
N TYR A 342 16.62 11.72 -3.02
CA TYR A 342 15.21 11.34 -3.06
C TYR A 342 14.33 12.35 -2.32
N CYS A 343 14.72 12.77 -1.11
CA CYS A 343 13.99 13.80 -0.38
C CYS A 343 13.93 15.12 -1.18
N THR A 344 15.00 15.49 -1.89
CA THR A 344 15.00 16.63 -2.80
C THR A 344 14.04 16.43 -3.99
N MET A 345 14.01 15.24 -4.60
CA MET A 345 13.07 14.92 -5.67
C MET A 345 11.61 15.02 -5.20
N VAL A 346 11.29 14.53 -3.99
CA VAL A 346 9.94 14.65 -3.43
C VAL A 346 9.59 16.13 -3.20
N ALA A 347 10.49 16.93 -2.64
CA ALA A 347 10.28 18.36 -2.46
C ALA A 347 10.08 19.10 -3.80
N LEU A 348 10.79 18.69 -4.86
CA LEU A 348 10.61 19.19 -6.21
C LEU A 348 9.22 18.84 -6.76
N MET A 349 8.78 17.59 -6.62
CA MET A 349 7.45 17.14 -7.05
C MET A 349 6.34 17.93 -6.36
N ASP A 350 6.47 18.20 -5.05
CA ASP A 350 5.53 19.05 -4.33
C ASP A 350 5.53 20.48 -4.87
N ALA A 351 6.71 21.09 -5.06
CA ALA A 351 6.80 22.45 -5.59
C ALA A 351 6.20 22.57 -7.00
N VAL A 352 6.36 21.54 -7.84
CA VAL A 352 5.70 21.45 -9.16
C VAL A 352 4.19 21.32 -9.00
N THR A 353 3.73 20.45 -8.09
CA THR A 353 2.31 20.24 -7.81
C THR A 353 1.64 21.52 -7.34
N ASP A 354 2.27 22.25 -6.42
CA ASP A 354 1.82 23.55 -5.93
C ASP A 354 1.70 24.55 -7.08
N ALA A 355 2.75 24.69 -7.90
CA ALA A 355 2.76 25.61 -9.02
C ALA A 355 1.63 25.33 -10.04
N LEU A 356 1.39 24.06 -10.36
CA LEU A 356 0.32 23.64 -11.27
C LEU A 356 -1.07 23.83 -10.65
N THR A 357 -1.20 23.57 -9.35
CA THR A 357 -2.46 23.71 -8.61
C THR A 357 -2.85 25.18 -8.48
N GLU A 358 -1.89 26.06 -8.17
CA GLU A 358 -2.11 27.51 -8.07
C GLU A 358 -2.52 28.15 -9.40
N SER A 359 -2.05 27.58 -10.52
CA SER A 359 -2.34 28.10 -11.85
C SER A 359 -3.57 27.45 -12.52
N ALA A 360 -4.07 26.33 -11.97
CA ALA A 360 -5.26 25.66 -12.47
C ALA A 360 -6.52 26.52 -12.30
N VAL A 361 -7.38 26.48 -13.31
CA VAL A 361 -8.65 27.21 -13.33
C VAL A 361 -9.78 26.22 -13.11
N VAL A 362 -10.48 26.35 -11.98
CA VAL A 362 -11.68 25.55 -11.70
C VAL A 362 -12.92 26.42 -11.88
N SER A 363 -13.77 26.04 -12.85
CA SER A 363 -14.96 26.81 -13.27
C SER A 363 -16.29 26.10 -13.08
#